data_AF-A0A7R9U430-F1
#
_entry.id   AF-A0A7R9U430-F1
#
_cell.length_a   1.000
_cell.length_b   1.000
_cell.length_c   1.000
_cell.angle_alpha   90.00
_cell.angle_beta   90.00
_cell.angle_gamma   90.00
#
_symmetry.space_group_name_H-M   'P 1'
#
loop_
_entity.id
_entity.type
_entity.pdbx_description
1 polymer ?
#
loop_
_entity_poly.entity_id
_entity_poly.type
_entity_poly.pdbx_seq_one_letter_code
_entity_poly.pdbx_strand_id
1 'polypeptide(L)'
;ATHLSRLPGARTPFSPWLVGFAADKESFYFVGHWLRIVHPALYYSVFPTVFEKWFVKHVLGQPFFTYDACAQYLTAPWVASQLALACPDARLFVCVREPASQNLSWWRFENQAMAWGSSIGLGLHKETVLPARGPSYPPATLKAAFELSKSEAVADLYRRAESLGSDEKDKPVPLHVIPQWACTWPGGQLSAFAQNGNYAANVRRYLRYFRRSQIEMIELGDLASDALSGTR
;
A
#
# COMPACT_ATOMS: atom_id res chain seq x y z
N ALA A 1 -7.31 -18.01 2.06
CA ALA A 1 -7.15 -16.96 1.02
C ALA A 1 -7.96 -17.22 -0.27
N THR A 2 -8.20 -18.48 -0.66
CA THR A 2 -8.93 -18.88 -1.91
C THR A 2 -10.42 -18.57 -1.91
N HIS A 3 -11.02 -18.29 -0.74
CA HIS A 3 -12.44 -17.95 -0.64
C HIS A 3 -12.73 -16.51 -1.09
N LEU A 4 -11.86 -15.55 -0.76
CA LEU A 4 -12.05 -14.14 -1.15
C LEU A 4 -11.94 -13.95 -2.65
N SER A 5 -11.04 -14.68 -3.32
CA SER A 5 -10.93 -14.64 -4.78
C SER A 5 -12.18 -15.15 -5.49
N ARG A 6 -13.16 -15.76 -4.80
CA ARG A 6 -14.43 -16.21 -5.41
C ARG A 6 -15.56 -15.19 -5.24
N LEU A 7 -15.35 -14.11 -4.49
CA LEU A 7 -16.34 -13.07 -4.29
C LEU A 7 -16.30 -12.06 -5.46
N PRO A 8 -17.43 -11.72 -6.09
CA PRO A 8 -17.52 -10.60 -7.03
C PRO A 8 -17.04 -9.30 -6.36
N GLY A 9 -16.27 -8.45 -7.05
CA GLY A 9 -15.74 -7.19 -6.49
C GLY A 9 -14.52 -7.33 -5.57
N ALA A 10 -14.08 -8.56 -5.28
CA ALA A 10 -12.81 -8.87 -4.62
C ALA A 10 -11.66 -9.14 -5.62
N ARG A 11 -11.90 -8.81 -6.90
CA ARG A 11 -10.93 -8.88 -7.97
C ARG A 11 -10.81 -7.52 -8.63
N THR A 12 -9.59 -7.01 -8.78
CA THR A 12 -9.33 -5.86 -9.65
C THR A 12 -9.19 -6.35 -11.10
N PRO A 13 -9.70 -5.63 -12.11
CA PRO A 13 -9.37 -5.91 -13.50
C PRO A 13 -7.94 -5.49 -13.88
N PHE A 14 -7.28 -4.75 -13.00
CA PHE A 14 -5.93 -4.21 -13.19
C PHE A 14 -5.09 -4.49 -11.95
N SER A 15 -4.67 -5.74 -11.77
CA SER A 15 -3.70 -6.07 -10.74
C SER A 15 -2.32 -6.15 -11.39
N PRO A 16 -1.35 -5.30 -10.99
CA PRO A 16 0.01 -5.42 -11.50
C PRO A 16 0.69 -6.73 -11.03
N TRP A 17 0.09 -7.44 -10.09
CA TRP A 17 0.63 -8.66 -9.49
C TRP A 17 -0.16 -9.88 -9.94
N LEU A 18 0.40 -10.69 -10.84
CA LEU A 18 -0.17 -12.00 -11.22
C LEU A 18 0.32 -13.14 -10.31
N VAL A 19 0.65 -12.86 -9.05
CA VAL A 19 1.13 -13.88 -8.09
C VAL A 19 -0.03 -14.33 -7.21
N GLY A 20 -0.25 -15.65 -7.11
CA GLY A 20 -1.52 -16.22 -6.66
C GLY A 20 -2.09 -15.73 -5.31
N PHE A 21 -1.26 -15.26 -4.37
CA PHE A 21 -1.77 -14.71 -3.10
C PHE A 21 -2.25 -13.25 -3.20
N ALA A 22 -1.63 -12.44 -4.06
CA ALA A 22 -1.88 -11.00 -4.26
C ALA A 22 -2.68 -10.69 -5.54
N ALA A 23 -2.81 -11.67 -6.44
CA ALA A 23 -3.57 -11.56 -7.67
C ALA A 23 -4.97 -11.04 -7.40
N ASP A 24 -5.29 -9.95 -8.09
CA ASP A 24 -6.59 -9.27 -8.10
C ASP A 24 -7.00 -8.61 -6.77
N LYS A 25 -6.11 -8.49 -5.77
CA LYS A 25 -6.49 -7.96 -4.44
C LYS A 25 -5.93 -6.58 -4.10
N GLU A 26 -4.89 -6.18 -4.81
CA GLU A 26 -4.12 -5.00 -4.49
C GLU A 26 -4.14 -4.05 -5.69
N SER A 27 -4.73 -2.86 -5.52
CA SER A 27 -4.76 -1.85 -6.60
C SER A 27 -3.46 -1.03 -6.66
N PHE A 28 -2.81 -0.82 -5.51
CA PHE A 28 -1.69 0.11 -5.34
C PHE A 28 -1.96 1.50 -5.95
N TYR A 29 -3.24 1.90 -6.01
CA TYR A 29 -3.66 3.08 -6.76
C TYR A 29 -3.12 4.35 -6.13
N PHE A 30 -3.45 4.60 -4.85
CA PHE A 30 -3.04 5.83 -4.16
C PHE A 30 -1.53 5.93 -3.94
N VAL A 31 -0.82 4.81 -4.14
CA VAL A 31 0.63 4.74 -4.05
C VAL A 31 1.34 4.96 -5.40
N GLY A 32 0.58 5.24 -6.47
CA GLY A 32 1.10 5.67 -7.76
C GLY A 32 1.58 4.53 -8.66
N HIS A 33 1.22 3.28 -8.38
CA HIS A 33 1.58 2.16 -9.28
C HIS A 33 0.77 2.20 -10.58
N TRP A 34 -0.38 2.86 -10.60
CA TRP A 34 -1.16 3.09 -11.80
C TRP A 34 -0.66 4.32 -12.55
N LEU A 35 0.29 4.12 -13.47
CA LEU A 35 0.85 5.18 -14.34
C LEU A 35 1.39 6.42 -13.58
N ARG A 36 1.67 6.30 -12.29
CA ARG A 36 2.02 7.42 -11.38
C ARG A 36 0.89 8.44 -11.19
N ILE A 37 -0.31 8.18 -11.69
CA ILE A 37 -1.44 9.10 -11.60
C ILE A 37 -2.27 8.74 -10.37
N VAL A 38 -2.50 9.72 -9.51
CA VAL A 38 -3.34 9.60 -8.31
C VAL A 38 -4.38 10.72 -8.35
N HIS A 39 -5.64 10.32 -8.43
CA HIS A 39 -6.78 11.23 -8.28
C HIS A 39 -7.99 10.47 -7.72
N PRO A 40 -8.66 10.97 -6.67
CA PRO A 40 -9.77 10.28 -6.02
C PRO A 40 -10.88 9.84 -6.97
N ALA A 41 -11.25 10.68 -7.94
CA ALA A 41 -12.29 10.34 -8.91
C ALA A 41 -11.90 9.24 -9.90
N LEU A 42 -10.60 9.04 -10.14
CA LEU A 42 -10.11 8.00 -11.05
C LEU A 42 -9.92 6.66 -10.34
N TYR A 43 -9.95 6.61 -9.00
CA TYR A 43 -9.84 5.36 -8.23
C TYR A 43 -10.86 4.31 -8.67
N TYR A 44 -12.11 4.71 -8.92
CA TYR A 44 -13.17 3.80 -9.39
C TYR A 44 -13.02 3.33 -10.85
N SER A 45 -12.04 3.85 -11.60
CA SER A 45 -11.68 3.28 -12.90
C SER A 45 -10.77 2.06 -12.77
N VAL A 46 -10.09 1.91 -11.63
CA VAL A 46 -9.16 0.81 -11.36
C VAL A 46 -9.69 -0.16 -10.31
N PHE A 47 -10.48 0.31 -9.33
CA PHE A 47 -10.95 -0.53 -8.24
C PHE A 47 -12.17 0.02 -7.45
N PRO A 48 -13.23 -0.78 -7.29
CA PRO A 48 -13.77 -1.68 -8.31
C PRO A 48 -14.28 -0.86 -9.51
N THR A 49 -14.37 -1.47 -10.69
CA THR A 49 -14.89 -0.70 -11.83
C THR A 49 -16.37 -0.39 -11.68
N VAL A 50 -16.76 0.82 -12.08
CA VAL A 50 -18.18 1.24 -12.13
C VAL A 50 -19.02 0.23 -12.90
N PHE A 51 -18.45 -0.35 -13.97
CA PHE A 51 -19.11 -1.38 -14.78
C PHE A 51 -19.36 -2.68 -14.00
N GLU A 52 -18.35 -3.20 -13.27
CA GLU A 52 -18.52 -4.41 -12.45
C GLU A 52 -19.59 -4.19 -11.38
N LYS A 53 -19.53 -3.06 -10.67
CA LYS A 53 -20.55 -2.70 -9.68
C LYS A 53 -21.94 -2.63 -10.31
N TRP A 54 -22.07 -2.03 -11.49
CA TRP A 54 -23.35 -1.94 -12.20
C TRP A 54 -23.88 -3.32 -12.57
N PHE A 55 -23.04 -4.17 -13.15
CA PHE A 55 -23.43 -5.51 -13.59
C PHE A 55 -23.90 -6.38 -12.42
N VAL A 56 -23.12 -6.44 -11.33
CA VAL A 56 -23.48 -7.25 -10.15
C VAL A 56 -24.77 -6.75 -9.50
N LYS A 57 -24.94 -5.44 -9.34
CA LYS A 57 -26.14 -4.88 -8.68
C LYS A 57 -27.39 -4.93 -9.54
N HIS A 58 -27.28 -4.55 -10.81
CA HIS A 58 -28.46 -4.31 -11.65
C HIS A 58 -28.78 -5.45 -12.60
N VAL A 59 -27.76 -6.17 -13.10
CA VAL A 59 -27.98 -7.33 -13.99
C VAL A 59 -28.17 -8.60 -13.18
N LEU A 60 -27.30 -8.84 -12.18
CA LEU A 60 -27.37 -10.06 -11.37
C LEU A 60 -28.29 -9.94 -10.14
N GLY A 61 -28.70 -8.72 -9.76
CA GLY A 61 -29.54 -8.49 -8.58
C GLY A 61 -28.86 -8.85 -7.25
N GLN A 62 -27.53 -8.86 -7.21
CA GLN A 62 -26.76 -9.28 -6.03
C GLN A 62 -26.21 -8.08 -5.24
N PRO A 63 -26.04 -8.22 -3.92
CA PRO A 63 -25.22 -7.29 -3.15
C PRO A 63 -23.81 -7.21 -3.72
N PHE A 64 -23.25 -6.00 -3.77
CA PHE A 64 -21.89 -5.78 -4.26
C PHE A 64 -21.00 -5.30 -3.12
N PHE A 65 -19.98 -6.10 -2.81
CA PHE A 65 -18.96 -5.80 -1.82
C PHE A 65 -17.61 -5.66 -2.52
N THR A 66 -16.79 -4.74 -2.05
CA THR A 66 -15.46 -4.51 -2.60
C THR A 66 -14.51 -4.16 -1.46
N TYR A 67 -13.25 -4.57 -1.59
CA TYR A 67 -12.20 -4.20 -0.64
C TYR A 67 -10.86 -4.10 -1.38
N ASP A 68 -10.10 -3.05 -1.12
CA ASP A 68 -8.73 -2.91 -1.62
C ASP A 68 -7.77 -3.27 -0.48
N ALA A 69 -6.83 -4.18 -0.73
CA ALA A 69 -5.80 -4.53 0.23
C ALA A 69 -4.45 -3.99 -0.26
N CYS A 70 -3.91 -2.98 0.42
CA CYS A 70 -2.59 -2.47 0.08
C CYS A 70 -1.81 -2.14 1.36
N ALA A 71 -0.79 -2.95 1.67
CA ALA A 71 0.02 -2.75 2.88
C ALA A 71 0.76 -1.39 2.89
N GLN A 72 1.04 -0.84 1.71
CA GLN A 72 1.75 0.44 1.57
C GLN A 72 0.88 1.65 1.96
N TYR A 73 -0.46 1.53 1.93
CA TYR A 73 -1.36 2.64 2.28
C TYR A 73 -1.14 3.14 3.70
N LEU A 74 -0.89 2.24 4.65
CA LEU A 74 -0.77 2.62 6.05
C LEU A 74 0.42 3.57 6.28
N THR A 75 1.57 3.27 5.67
CA THR A 75 2.84 3.95 5.93
C THR A 75 3.04 5.19 5.07
N ALA A 76 2.31 5.26 3.98
CA ALA A 76 2.24 6.32 3.02
C ALA A 76 1.66 7.66 3.54
N PRO A 77 2.46 8.75 3.66
CA PRO A 77 1.98 10.11 3.99
C PRO A 77 0.68 10.58 3.34
N TRP A 78 0.57 10.57 2.01
CA TRP A 78 -0.55 11.22 1.33
C TRP A 78 -1.81 10.34 1.17
N VAL A 79 -1.75 9.04 1.48
CA VAL A 79 -2.88 8.14 1.16
C VAL A 79 -4.11 8.44 2.00
N ALA A 80 -3.95 8.80 3.28
CA ALA A 80 -5.10 8.99 4.17
C ALA A 80 -6.05 10.10 3.67
N SER A 81 -5.52 11.21 3.16
CA SER A 81 -6.35 12.30 2.61
C SER A 81 -7.00 11.89 1.29
N GLN A 82 -6.22 11.31 0.37
CA GLN A 82 -6.71 10.89 -0.95
C GLN A 82 -7.80 9.80 -0.84
N LEU A 83 -7.63 8.86 0.10
CA LEU A 83 -8.62 7.82 0.37
C LEU A 83 -9.90 8.41 0.97
N ALA A 84 -9.80 9.40 1.85
CA ALA A 84 -10.98 10.03 2.43
C ALA A 84 -11.79 10.83 1.40
N LEU A 85 -11.13 11.38 0.38
CA LEU A 85 -11.77 12.03 -0.75
C LEU A 85 -12.46 11.02 -1.68
N ALA A 86 -11.83 9.86 -1.92
CA ALA A 86 -12.38 8.84 -2.80
C ALA A 86 -13.51 8.04 -2.15
N CYS A 87 -13.32 7.64 -0.89
CA CYS A 87 -14.16 6.72 -0.14
C CYS A 87 -14.33 7.18 1.32
N PRO A 88 -15.06 8.28 1.58
CA PRO A 88 -15.20 8.85 2.93
C PRO A 88 -15.84 7.88 3.94
N ASP A 89 -16.68 6.96 3.47
CA ASP A 89 -17.38 5.96 4.29
C ASP A 89 -16.66 4.61 4.38
N ALA A 90 -15.40 4.53 3.93
CA ALA A 90 -14.64 3.28 3.98
C ALA A 90 -14.53 2.73 5.41
N ARG A 91 -14.53 1.40 5.51
CA ARG A 91 -14.08 0.64 6.69
C ARG A 91 -12.64 0.22 6.45
N LEU A 92 -11.75 0.62 7.35
CA LEU A 92 -10.32 0.43 7.26
C LEU A 92 -9.90 -0.67 8.22
N PHE A 93 -9.24 -1.70 7.70
CA PHE A 93 -8.69 -2.79 8.50
C PHE A 93 -7.17 -2.67 8.53
N VAL A 94 -6.61 -2.54 9.72
CA VAL A 94 -5.17 -2.40 9.95
C VAL A 94 -4.67 -3.67 10.62
N CYS A 95 -4.10 -4.57 9.81
CA CYS A 95 -3.50 -5.80 10.29
C CYS A 95 -2.11 -5.52 10.87
N VAL A 96 -1.92 -5.81 12.15
CA VAL A 96 -0.67 -5.57 12.89
C VAL A 96 -0.10 -6.87 13.45
N ARG A 97 1.22 -6.90 13.68
CA ARG A 97 1.92 -7.95 14.43
C ARG A 97 3.09 -7.33 15.17
N GLU A 98 3.88 -8.13 15.88
CA GLU A 98 5.08 -7.64 16.56
C GLU A 98 5.97 -6.82 15.59
N PRO A 99 6.28 -5.54 15.90
CA PRO A 99 6.93 -4.62 14.95
C PRO A 99 8.29 -5.08 14.44
N ALA A 100 9.14 -5.68 15.28
CA ALA A 100 10.45 -6.16 14.86
C ALA A 100 10.32 -7.31 13.86
N SER A 101 9.36 -8.21 14.08
CA SER A 101 9.01 -9.33 13.20
C SER A 101 8.41 -8.83 11.88
N GLN A 102 7.57 -7.80 11.91
CA GLN A 102 7.08 -7.13 10.70
C GLN A 102 8.23 -6.57 9.86
N ASN A 103 9.13 -5.83 10.51
CA ASN A 103 10.25 -5.20 9.84
C ASN A 103 11.22 -6.24 9.26
N LEU A 104 11.57 -7.27 10.03
CA LEU A 104 12.39 -8.40 9.54
C LEU A 104 11.76 -9.07 8.32
N SER A 105 10.45 -9.31 8.35
CA SER A 105 9.72 -9.90 7.23
C SER A 105 9.75 -9.01 5.99
N TRP A 106 9.57 -7.69 6.14
CA TRP A 106 9.68 -6.74 5.01
C TRP A 106 11.09 -6.70 4.43
N TRP A 107 12.13 -6.70 5.27
CA TRP A 107 13.51 -6.72 4.79
C TRP A 107 13.84 -7.98 4.01
N ARG A 108 13.39 -9.15 4.49
CA ARG A 108 13.53 -10.40 3.74
C ARG A 108 12.78 -10.35 2.42
N PHE A 109 11.53 -9.88 2.44
CA PHE A 109 10.70 -9.78 1.24
C PHE A 109 11.33 -8.89 0.17
N GLU A 110 11.69 -7.65 0.49
CA GLU A 110 12.26 -6.73 -0.52
C GLU A 110 13.60 -7.26 -1.05
N ASN A 111 14.49 -7.76 -0.20
CA ASN A 111 15.77 -8.30 -0.68
C ASN A 111 15.56 -9.51 -1.61
N GLN A 112 14.62 -10.40 -1.29
CA GLN A 112 14.28 -11.52 -2.17
C GLN A 112 13.62 -11.07 -3.47
N ALA A 113 12.72 -10.08 -3.42
CA ALA A 113 12.07 -9.52 -4.60
C ALA A 113 13.11 -8.87 -5.54
N MET A 114 14.08 -8.15 -4.98
CA MET A 114 15.16 -7.51 -5.73
C MET A 114 16.14 -8.53 -6.33
N ALA A 115 16.46 -9.59 -5.60
CA ALA A 115 17.28 -10.70 -6.09
C ALA A 115 16.57 -11.46 -7.22
N TRP A 116 15.28 -11.77 -7.03
CA TRP A 116 14.45 -12.41 -8.06
C TRP A 116 14.34 -11.54 -9.32
N GLY A 117 13.99 -10.25 -9.18
CA GLY A 117 13.90 -9.33 -10.31
C GLY A 117 15.21 -9.27 -11.11
N SER A 118 16.33 -9.23 -10.40
CA SER A 118 17.66 -9.26 -11.04
C SER A 118 17.93 -10.59 -11.77
N SER A 119 17.49 -11.73 -11.21
CA SER A 119 17.69 -13.05 -11.82
C SER A 119 16.93 -13.24 -13.14
N ILE A 120 15.82 -12.53 -13.34
CA ILE A 120 15.02 -12.58 -14.57
C ILE A 120 15.32 -11.43 -15.54
N GLY A 121 16.40 -10.70 -15.30
CA GLY A 121 16.82 -9.60 -16.18
C GLY A 121 15.95 -8.35 -16.09
N LEU A 122 15.09 -8.21 -15.06
CA LEU A 122 14.44 -6.94 -14.71
C LEU A 122 15.45 -6.01 -14.04
N GLY A 123 16.66 -5.92 -14.61
CA GLY A 123 17.81 -5.25 -14.02
C GLY A 123 17.38 -3.97 -13.35
N LEU A 124 17.88 -3.77 -12.12
CA LEU A 124 17.82 -2.46 -11.47
C LEU A 124 18.59 -1.51 -12.37
N HIS A 125 17.94 -0.99 -13.40
CA HIS A 125 18.58 -0.07 -14.31
C HIS A 125 19.04 1.08 -13.44
N LYS A 126 20.37 1.21 -13.35
CA LYS A 126 21.05 2.26 -12.59
C LYS A 126 20.57 3.66 -12.96
N GLU A 127 19.91 3.76 -14.11
CA GLU A 127 19.39 4.96 -14.73
C GLU A 127 17.92 5.23 -14.40
N THR A 128 17.11 4.24 -13.97
CA THR A 128 15.65 4.43 -13.77
C THR A 128 15.19 4.21 -12.32
N VAL A 129 15.75 3.23 -11.59
CA VAL A 129 15.30 2.87 -10.24
C VAL A 129 16.29 3.29 -9.15
N LEU A 130 17.59 3.14 -9.41
CA LEU A 130 18.64 3.47 -8.43
C LEU A 130 18.88 4.97 -8.19
N PRO A 131 18.67 5.92 -9.12
CA PRO A 131 18.84 7.34 -8.81
C PRO A 131 17.82 7.83 -7.78
N ALA A 132 16.63 7.23 -7.77
CA ALA A 132 15.56 7.56 -6.83
C ALA A 132 15.76 6.95 -5.43
N ARG A 133 16.53 5.86 -5.31
CA ARG A 133 16.71 5.09 -4.06
C ARG A 133 18.13 5.14 -3.48
N GLY A 134 19.09 5.67 -4.24
CA GLY A 134 20.51 5.76 -3.88
C GLY A 134 21.31 4.49 -4.18
N PRO A 135 22.66 4.61 -4.25
CA PRO A 135 23.55 3.51 -4.64
C PRO A 135 23.62 2.37 -3.60
N SER A 136 23.17 2.61 -2.37
CA SER A 136 23.17 1.64 -1.27
C SER A 136 21.85 0.86 -1.12
N TYR A 137 20.90 1.03 -2.05
CA TYR A 137 19.63 0.30 -2.03
C TYR A 137 19.68 -0.95 -2.91
N PRO A 138 19.17 -2.12 -2.45
CA PRO A 138 18.58 -2.35 -1.13
C PRO A 138 19.67 -2.56 -0.05
N PRO A 139 19.45 -2.13 1.21
CA PRO A 139 20.40 -2.36 2.28
C PRO A 139 20.64 -3.85 2.56
N ALA A 140 21.92 -4.25 2.49
CA ALA A 140 22.35 -5.65 2.63
C ALA A 140 22.18 -6.25 4.03
N THR A 141 21.93 -5.44 5.06
CA THR A 141 21.72 -5.91 6.44
C THR A 141 20.56 -5.18 7.09
N LEU A 142 19.94 -5.79 8.10
CA LEU A 142 18.90 -5.16 8.92
C LEU A 142 19.39 -3.87 9.58
N LYS A 143 20.63 -3.88 10.09
CA LYS A 143 21.26 -2.69 10.68
C LYS A 143 21.32 -1.56 9.64
N ALA A 144 21.81 -1.85 8.43
CA ALA A 144 21.88 -0.86 7.37
C ALA A 144 20.49 -0.34 6.95
N ALA A 145 19.47 -1.21 6.90
CA ALA A 145 18.09 -0.79 6.63
C ALA A 145 17.54 0.13 7.72
N PHE A 146 17.80 -0.19 8.99
CA PHE A 146 17.40 0.64 10.11
C PHE A 146 18.08 2.01 10.09
N GLU A 147 19.41 2.05 9.91
CA GLU A 147 20.15 3.32 9.80
C GLU A 147 19.70 4.15 8.61
N LEU A 148 19.47 3.53 7.44
CA LEU A 148 18.91 4.22 6.27
C LEU A 148 17.57 4.88 6.63
N SER A 149 16.65 4.14 7.26
CA SER A 149 15.32 4.66 7.59
C SER A 149 15.32 5.79 8.64
N LYS A 150 16.42 5.96 9.37
CA LYS A 150 16.64 7.04 10.33
C LYS A 150 17.46 8.19 9.79
N SER A 151 17.94 8.09 8.54
CA SER A 151 18.75 9.14 7.93
C SER A 151 17.93 10.41 7.68
N GLU A 152 18.60 11.57 7.72
CA GLU A 152 17.97 12.86 7.40
C GLU A 152 17.41 12.87 5.98
N ALA A 153 18.09 12.20 5.03
CA ALA A 153 17.62 12.06 3.66
C ALA A 153 16.25 11.38 3.58
N VAL A 154 16.02 10.31 4.35
CA VAL A 154 14.71 9.66 4.43
C VAL A 154 13.69 10.55 5.16
N ALA A 155 14.09 11.20 6.25
CA ALA A 155 13.21 12.15 6.94
C ALA A 155 12.73 13.28 6.00
N ASP A 156 13.62 13.81 5.17
CA ASP A 156 13.31 14.79 4.12
C ASP A 156 12.33 14.27 3.07
N LEU A 157 12.55 13.04 2.59
CA LEU A 157 11.63 12.39 1.66
C LEU A 157 10.22 12.28 2.25
N TYR A 158 10.10 11.96 3.54
CA TYR A 158 8.82 11.91 4.25
C TYR A 158 8.20 13.30 4.42
N ARG A 159 8.98 14.33 4.79
CA ARG A 159 8.48 15.72 4.88
C ARG A 159 7.89 16.19 3.55
N ARG A 160 8.60 15.92 2.45
CA ARG A 160 8.14 16.25 1.08
C ARG A 160 6.95 15.41 0.64
N ALA A 161 6.86 14.16 1.10
CA ALA A 161 5.73 13.30 0.81
C ALA A 161 4.45 13.76 1.51
N GLU A 162 4.52 14.25 2.75
CA GLU A 162 3.35 14.81 3.45
C GLU A 162 2.73 15.99 2.67
N SER A 163 3.53 16.81 1.98
CA SER A 163 3.00 17.89 1.11
C SER A 163 2.33 17.42 -0.18
N LEU A 164 2.48 16.14 -0.56
CA LEU A 164 1.73 15.58 -1.71
C LEU A 164 0.27 15.29 -1.35
N GLY A 165 -0.05 15.17 -0.06
CA GLY A 165 -1.40 14.85 0.43
C GLY A 165 -2.12 16.02 1.07
N SER A 166 -1.46 17.18 1.20
CA SER A 166 -2.01 18.38 1.83
C SER A 166 -2.92 19.15 0.87
N ASP A 167 -3.93 18.48 0.34
CA ASP A 167 -5.02 19.17 -0.32
C ASP A 167 -5.97 19.68 0.78
N GLU A 168 -6.17 21.00 0.82
CA GLU A 168 -7.22 21.61 1.64
C GLU A 168 -8.57 21.04 1.21
N LYS A 169 -9.43 20.68 2.17
CA LYS A 169 -10.74 20.06 1.92
C LYS A 169 -11.64 20.84 0.96
N ASP A 170 -11.36 22.14 0.77
CA ASP A 170 -12.18 23.07 0.01
C ASP A 170 -11.58 23.48 -1.35
N LYS A 171 -10.44 22.90 -1.74
CA LYS A 171 -9.81 23.15 -3.05
C LYS A 171 -10.07 21.99 -4.01
N PRO A 172 -10.20 22.25 -5.33
CA PRO A 172 -10.21 21.19 -6.32
C PRO A 172 -8.98 20.31 -6.15
N VAL A 173 -9.18 19.01 -5.99
CA VAL A 173 -8.09 18.04 -5.88
C VAL A 173 -7.39 18.00 -7.24
N PRO A 174 -6.12 18.42 -7.35
CA PRO A 174 -5.44 18.36 -8.63
C PRO A 174 -5.17 16.90 -9.00
N LEU A 175 -5.07 16.64 -10.30
CA LEU A 175 -4.54 15.37 -10.79
C LEU A 175 -3.07 15.27 -10.38
N HIS A 176 -2.76 14.41 -9.41
CA HIS A 176 -1.39 14.25 -8.92
C HIS A 176 -0.64 13.25 -9.79
N VAL A 177 0.49 13.67 -10.35
CA VAL A 177 1.48 12.74 -10.89
C VAL A 177 2.54 12.54 -9.82
N ILE A 178 2.50 11.39 -9.15
CA ILE A 178 3.45 11.03 -8.10
C ILE A 178 4.87 11.14 -8.68
N PRO A 179 5.74 11.96 -8.09
CA PRO A 179 7.08 12.14 -8.63
C PRO A 179 7.88 10.84 -8.54
N GLN A 180 8.87 10.66 -9.42
CA GLN A 180 9.60 9.39 -9.53
C GLN A 180 10.30 9.00 -8.22
N TRP A 181 10.77 9.97 -7.44
CA TRP A 181 11.37 9.74 -6.11
C TRP A 181 10.36 9.22 -5.07
N ALA A 182 9.08 9.50 -5.27
CA ALA A 182 7.99 9.10 -4.38
C ALA A 182 7.32 7.78 -4.83
N CYS A 183 7.58 7.34 -6.07
CA CYS A 183 7.13 6.04 -6.54
C CYS A 183 7.76 4.94 -5.66
N THR A 184 6.95 4.02 -5.12
CA THR A 184 7.32 2.96 -4.14
C THR A 184 7.76 3.41 -2.72
N TRP A 185 7.49 4.67 -2.35
CA TRP A 185 7.08 5.23 -1.04
C TRP A 185 7.99 5.47 0.17
N PRO A 186 8.09 6.75 0.56
CA PRO A 186 8.95 7.62 -0.21
C PRO A 186 10.38 7.03 -0.20
N GLY A 187 10.96 6.82 -1.38
CA GLY A 187 12.31 6.25 -1.51
C GLY A 187 12.43 4.72 -1.39
N GLY A 188 11.35 3.95 -1.42
CA GLY A 188 11.38 2.47 -1.40
C GLY A 188 11.00 1.86 -0.04
N GLN A 189 10.59 0.58 -0.05
CA GLN A 189 10.06 -0.11 1.13
C GLN A 189 11.02 -0.15 2.32
N LEU A 190 12.33 -0.23 2.06
CA LEU A 190 13.35 -0.27 3.12
C LEU A 190 13.79 1.12 3.60
N SER A 191 13.45 2.17 2.86
CA SER A 191 13.56 3.55 3.37
C SER A 191 12.49 3.79 4.46
N ALA A 192 11.32 3.15 4.31
CA ALA A 192 10.25 3.15 5.31
C ALA A 192 10.46 2.18 6.48
N PHE A 193 11.63 1.53 6.62
CA PHE A 193 11.80 0.38 7.52
C PHE A 193 11.36 0.65 8.97
N ALA A 194 11.84 1.73 9.60
CA ALA A 194 11.38 2.11 10.95
C ALA A 194 9.90 2.54 11.00
N GLN A 195 9.37 3.12 9.91
CA GLN A 195 7.98 3.57 9.84
C GLN A 195 6.99 2.43 9.66
N ASN A 196 7.40 1.32 9.04
CA ASN A 196 6.54 0.15 8.82
C ASN A 196 6.05 -0.48 10.14
N GLY A 197 6.86 -0.42 11.20
CA GLY A 197 6.49 -0.86 12.55
C GLY A 197 5.87 0.23 13.43
N ASN A 198 5.81 1.49 12.96
CA ASN A 198 5.30 2.62 13.74
C ASN A 198 3.78 2.77 13.59
N TYR A 199 3.03 1.73 13.96
CA TYR A 199 1.58 1.66 13.75
C TYR A 199 0.83 2.82 14.39
N ALA A 200 1.22 3.24 15.59
CA ALA A 200 0.57 4.33 16.30
C ALA A 200 0.63 5.65 15.52
N ALA A 201 1.79 6.03 14.99
CA ALA A 201 1.92 7.26 14.21
C ALA A 201 1.14 7.17 12.89
N ASN A 202 1.24 6.03 12.20
CA ASN A 202 0.54 5.81 10.94
C ASN A 202 -0.99 5.86 11.12
N VAL A 203 -1.55 5.18 12.15
CA VAL A 203 -2.99 5.20 12.43
C VAL A 203 -3.46 6.59 12.85
N ARG A 204 -2.67 7.35 13.63
CA ARG A 204 -2.99 8.74 13.98
C ARG A 204 -3.16 9.64 12.77
N ARG A 205 -2.40 9.40 11.68
CA ARG A 205 -2.58 10.14 10.42
C ARG A 205 -3.96 9.88 9.81
N TYR A 206 -4.42 8.63 9.80
CA TYR A 206 -5.75 8.27 9.32
C TYR A 206 -6.88 8.85 10.18
N LEU A 207 -6.69 8.93 11.49
CA LEU A 207 -7.67 9.53 12.42
C LEU A 207 -7.93 11.03 12.18
N ARG A 208 -7.11 11.71 11.37
CA ARG A 208 -7.39 13.10 10.93
C ARG A 208 -8.53 13.19 9.92
N TYR A 209 -8.81 12.10 9.21
CA TYR A 209 -9.76 12.04 8.09
C TYR A 209 -10.91 11.06 8.33
N PHE A 210 -10.67 10.00 9.09
CA PHE A 210 -11.65 8.95 9.37
C PHE A 210 -12.01 8.92 10.86
N ARG A 211 -13.26 8.55 11.16
CA ARG A 211 -13.70 8.33 12.55
C ARG A 211 -13.02 7.09 13.13
N ARG A 212 -12.81 7.06 14.46
CA ARG A 212 -12.28 5.89 15.16
C ARG A 212 -13.07 4.61 14.87
N SER A 213 -14.40 4.71 14.73
CA SER A 213 -15.30 3.59 14.41
C SER A 213 -15.18 3.10 12.96
N GLN A 214 -14.43 3.78 12.10
CA GLN A 214 -14.13 3.34 10.74
C GLN A 214 -12.82 2.55 10.67
N ILE A 215 -12.02 2.51 11.74
CA ILE A 215 -10.71 1.86 11.74
C ILE A 215 -10.74 0.68 12.70
N GLU A 216 -10.53 -0.53 12.20
CA GLU A 216 -10.39 -1.74 13.00
C GLU A 216 -8.95 -2.22 12.97
N MET A 217 -8.40 -2.53 14.15
CA MET A 217 -7.06 -3.10 14.26
C MET A 217 -7.18 -4.61 14.47
N ILE A 218 -6.48 -5.39 13.65
CA ILE A 218 -6.48 -6.85 13.71
C ILE A 218 -5.08 -7.31 14.08
N GLU A 219 -4.93 -7.95 15.24
CA GLU A 219 -3.66 -8.56 15.64
C GLU A 219 -3.48 -9.92 14.96
N LEU A 220 -2.42 -10.06 14.16
CA LEU A 220 -2.16 -11.27 13.38
C LEU A 220 -1.51 -12.38 14.21
N GLY A 221 -1.01 -12.08 15.41
CA GLY A 221 -0.52 -13.10 16.34
C GLY A 221 -1.56 -14.18 16.60
N ASP A 222 -2.83 -13.78 16.70
CA ASP A 222 -3.98 -14.64 16.97
C ASP A 222 -4.46 -15.40 15.72
N LEU A 223 -4.19 -14.89 14.51
CA LEU A 223 -4.63 -15.51 13.26
C LEU A 223 -3.71 -16.65 12.78
N ALA A 224 -2.43 -16.61 13.15
CA ALA A 224 -1.48 -17.66 12.80
C ALA A 224 -1.74 -18.98 13.56
N SER A 225 -2.29 -18.91 14.78
CA SER A 225 -2.67 -20.07 15.57
C SER A 225 -4.00 -20.68 15.13
N ASP A 226 -4.99 -19.85 14.80
CA ASP A 226 -6.35 -20.32 14.50
C ASP A 226 -6.53 -20.81 13.05
N ALA A 227 -5.75 -20.30 12.09
CA ALA A 227 -5.82 -20.75 10.71
C ALA A 227 -5.08 -22.08 10.45
N LEU A 228 -4.18 -22.51 11.36
CA LEU A 228 -3.42 -23.75 11.25
C LEU A 228 -4.03 -24.92 12.05
N SER A 229 -4.98 -24.64 12.94
CA SER A 229 -5.69 -25.67 13.72
C SER A 229 -6.88 -26.30 12.97
N GLY A 230 -7.35 -25.68 11.88
CA GLY A 230 -8.49 -26.15 11.07
C GLY A 230 -8.14 -27.09 9.90
N THR A 231 -6.89 -27.53 9.76
CA THR A 231 -6.44 -28.50 8.74
C THR A 231 -5.75 -29.70 9.37
N ARG A 232 -6.49 -30.44 10.19
CA ARG A 232 -6.20 -31.86 10.48
C ARG A 232 -7.43 -32.69 10.17
#